data_AF-H3GVX1-F1
#
_entry.id   AF-H3GVX1-F1
#
_cell.length_a   1.000
_cell.length_b   1.000
_cell.length_c   1.000
_cell.angle_alpha   90.00
_cell.angle_beta   90.00
_cell.angle_gamma   90.00
#
_symmetry.space_group_name_H-M   'P 1'
#
loop_
_entity.id
_entity.type
_entity.pdbx_description
1 polymer ?
#
loop_
_entity_poly.entity_id
_entity_poly.type
_entity_poly.pdbx_seq_one_letter_code
_entity_poly.pdbx_strand_id
1 'polypeptide(L)'
;MYNGWLHTVLDTGTICFAADGCNVWSKHNGPGLWNDSDTSLEFRSKLLDPGLCPDTRMNVVSDSTFPCSVAMVGRILTPLKDGDLERIQPELRSAARTLHNAITSVRQAAEWGMGSVQKVFSRLNLPLPYDQELRGMRLNKLFRLANYRVRAVGISQICTAFAGEMETPATLL
;
A
#
# COMPACT_ATOMS: atom_id res chain seq x y z
N MET A 1 -10.99 34.04 11.01
CA MET A 1 -11.52 32.68 10.80
C MET A 1 -11.02 32.17 9.47
N TYR A 2 -10.20 31.11 9.47
CA TYR A 2 -9.55 30.60 8.26
C TYR A 2 -10.42 29.52 7.60
N ASN A 3 -11.10 29.88 6.52
CA ASN A 3 -12.00 29.01 5.74
C ASN A 3 -11.24 28.19 4.67
N GLY A 4 -9.92 27.99 4.82
CA GLY A 4 -9.09 27.33 3.80
C GLY A 4 -9.57 25.92 3.40
N TRP A 5 -10.28 25.23 4.29
CA TRP A 5 -10.86 23.92 4.08
C TRP A 5 -12.01 23.87 3.05
N LEU A 6 -12.67 25.01 2.76
CA LEU A 6 -13.80 25.09 1.81
C LEU A 6 -13.37 25.30 0.36
N HIS A 7 -12.08 25.52 0.09
CA HIS A 7 -11.60 25.87 -1.24
C HIS A 7 -10.76 24.76 -1.87
N THR A 8 -9.76 24.25 -1.16
CA THR A 8 -8.91 23.16 -1.64
C THR A 8 -8.24 22.41 -0.49
N VAL A 9 -8.05 21.10 -0.64
CA VAL A 9 -7.55 20.24 0.44
C VAL A 9 -6.42 19.33 -0.03
N LEU A 10 -5.47 19.05 0.87
CA LEU A 10 -4.56 17.92 0.74
C LEU A 10 -5.32 16.66 1.16
N ASP A 11 -5.20 15.62 0.34
CA ASP A 11 -5.87 14.33 0.53
C ASP A 11 -4.81 13.30 0.94
N THR A 12 -5.08 12.56 2.01
CA THR A 12 -4.24 11.42 2.44
C THR A 12 -4.99 10.13 2.16
N GLY A 13 -4.30 9.03 1.93
CA GLY A 13 -4.99 7.79 1.62
C GLY A 13 -4.11 6.57 1.80
N THR A 14 -4.77 5.42 1.94
CA THR A 14 -4.10 4.13 1.97
C THR A 14 -4.09 3.56 0.55
N ILE A 15 -2.92 3.13 0.08
CA ILE A 15 -2.72 2.55 -1.25
C ILE A 15 -1.92 1.26 -1.11
N CYS A 16 -2.35 0.21 -1.81
CA CYS A 16 -1.67 -1.08 -1.88
C CYS A 16 -1.20 -1.33 -3.32
N PHE A 17 0.08 -1.66 -3.46
CA PHE A 17 0.70 -2.01 -4.74
C PHE A 17 1.04 -3.50 -4.76
N ALA A 18 0.84 -4.14 -5.90
CA ALA A 18 1.33 -5.49 -6.16
C ALA A 18 2.76 -5.47 -6.70
N ALA A 19 3.41 -6.64 -6.71
CA ALA A 19 4.77 -6.81 -7.21
C ALA A 19 4.91 -6.47 -8.71
N ASP A 20 3.82 -6.54 -9.49
CA ASP A 20 3.77 -6.08 -10.89
C ASP A 20 3.77 -4.54 -11.02
N GLY A 21 3.70 -3.82 -9.90
CA GLY A 21 3.64 -2.37 -9.83
C GLY A 21 2.24 -1.77 -9.99
N CYS A 22 1.20 -2.57 -10.17
CA CYS A 22 -0.17 -2.07 -10.22
C CYS A 22 -0.66 -1.71 -8.82
N ASN A 23 -1.45 -0.65 -8.71
CA ASN A 23 -2.31 -0.42 -7.56
C ASN A 23 -3.44 -1.47 -7.57
N VAL A 24 -3.52 -2.27 -6.52
CA VAL A 24 -4.56 -3.29 -6.35
C VAL A 24 -5.69 -2.84 -5.43
N TRP A 25 -5.43 -1.82 -4.61
CA TRP A 25 -6.43 -1.22 -3.75
C TRP A 25 -6.02 0.19 -3.33
N SER A 26 -6.97 1.12 -3.29
CA SER A 26 -6.74 2.44 -2.70
C SER A 26 -8.02 3.05 -2.15
N LYS A 27 -7.89 3.78 -1.04
CA LYS A 27 -8.96 4.61 -0.47
C LYS A 27 -8.36 5.91 0.06
N HIS A 28 -9.05 7.01 -0.21
CA HIS A 28 -8.61 8.38 0.10
C HIS A 28 -9.50 8.99 1.18
N ASN A 29 -8.90 9.81 2.05
CA ASN A 29 -9.55 10.49 3.14
C ASN A 29 -10.27 11.72 2.59
N GLY A 30 -11.60 11.69 2.61
CA GLY A 30 -12.36 12.93 2.47
C GLY A 30 -12.06 13.83 3.68
N PRO A 31 -11.66 15.11 3.51
CA PRO A 31 -11.49 16.04 4.61
C PRO A 31 -12.78 16.09 5.45
N GLY A 32 -12.64 15.82 6.75
CA GLY A 32 -13.76 15.76 7.70
C GLY A 32 -14.53 14.44 7.78
N LEU A 33 -14.12 13.40 7.04
CA LEU A 33 -14.85 12.11 7.00
C LEU A 33 -14.15 10.96 7.73
N TRP A 34 -12.84 10.79 7.58
CA TRP A 34 -12.14 9.57 8.00
C TRP A 34 -10.76 9.88 8.56
N ASN A 35 -10.36 9.18 9.62
CA ASN A 35 -8.95 9.10 10.02
C ASN A 35 -8.25 7.94 9.27
N ASP A 36 -6.92 7.88 9.29
CA ASP A 36 -6.15 6.86 8.56
C ASP A 36 -6.51 5.40 8.94
N SER A 37 -7.04 5.18 10.15
CA SER A 37 -7.50 3.86 10.59
C SER A 37 -8.85 3.45 9.99
N ASP A 38 -9.71 4.41 9.66
CA ASP A 38 -10.97 4.18 8.99
C ASP A 38 -10.77 3.89 7.50
N THR A 39 -9.77 4.53 6.88
CA THR A 39 -9.45 4.30 5.46
C THR A 39 -9.01 2.86 5.22
N SER A 40 -8.19 2.29 6.09
CA SER A 40 -7.67 0.91 5.95
C SER A 40 -8.61 -0.19 6.48
N LEU A 41 -9.72 0.13 7.16
CA LEU A 41 -10.64 -0.86 7.71
C LEU A 41 -11.26 -1.78 6.64
N GLU A 42 -11.70 -1.19 5.54
CA GLU A 42 -12.29 -1.93 4.42
C GLU A 42 -11.25 -2.83 3.75
N PHE A 43 -10.01 -2.35 3.62
CA PHE A 43 -8.90 -3.16 3.10
C PHE A 43 -8.65 -4.39 3.96
N ARG A 44 -8.55 -4.21 5.28
CA ARG A 44 -8.37 -5.31 6.25
C ARG A 44 -9.50 -6.33 6.19
N SER A 45 -10.73 -5.86 6.00
CA SER A 45 -11.91 -6.73 5.84
C SER A 45 -11.80 -7.58 4.57
N LYS A 46 -11.40 -6.97 3.44
CA LYS A 46 -11.18 -7.69 2.17
C LYS A 46 -10.01 -8.67 2.23
N LEU A 47 -8.97 -8.36 3.00
CA LEU A 47 -7.81 -9.24 3.19
C LEU A 47 -8.16 -10.52 3.97
N LEU A 48 -9.12 -10.43 4.91
CA LEU A 48 -9.59 -11.58 5.67
C LEU A 48 -10.69 -12.37 4.98
N ASP A 49 -11.41 -11.78 4.03
CA ASP A 49 -12.48 -12.44 3.30
C ASP A 49 -11.91 -13.55 2.40
N PRO A 50 -12.19 -14.84 2.67
CA PRO A 50 -11.69 -15.94 1.86
C PRO A 50 -12.22 -15.93 0.43
N GLY A 51 -13.35 -15.26 0.16
CA GLY A 51 -13.88 -15.08 -1.19
C GLY A 51 -13.09 -14.06 -2.02
N LEU A 52 -12.36 -13.14 -1.37
CA LEU A 52 -11.56 -12.10 -2.03
C LEU A 52 -10.05 -12.40 -1.96
N CYS A 53 -9.58 -12.98 -0.86
CA CYS A 53 -8.18 -13.39 -0.66
C CYS A 53 -8.12 -14.85 -0.19
N PRO A 54 -8.34 -15.81 -1.11
CA PRO A 54 -8.43 -17.23 -0.76
C PRO A 54 -7.09 -17.83 -0.33
N ASP A 55 -5.96 -17.34 -0.85
CA ASP A 55 -4.64 -17.82 -0.46
C ASP A 55 -4.19 -17.14 0.84
N THR A 56 -4.16 -17.90 1.92
CA THR A 56 -3.76 -17.42 3.25
C THR A 56 -2.26 -17.11 3.35
N ARG A 57 -1.46 -17.48 2.34
CA ARG A 57 -0.04 -17.11 2.22
C ARG A 57 0.13 -15.72 1.59
N MET A 58 -0.92 -15.15 0.99
CA MET A 58 -0.88 -13.77 0.49
C MET A 58 -0.97 -12.80 1.65
N ASN A 59 0.18 -12.20 1.94
CA ASN A 59 0.38 -11.23 3.00
C ASN A 59 0.67 -9.85 2.43
N VAL A 60 0.35 -8.83 3.22
CA VAL A 60 0.60 -7.43 2.88
C VAL A 60 1.70 -6.91 3.78
N VAL A 61 2.68 -6.22 3.21
CA VAL A 61 3.69 -5.51 3.98
C VAL A 61 3.25 -4.07 4.17
N SER A 62 3.35 -3.56 5.40
CA SER A 62 3.04 -2.17 5.72
C SER A 62 4.07 -1.55 6.67
N ASP A 63 3.96 -0.24 6.90
CA ASP A 63 4.77 0.42 7.92
C ASP A 63 4.35 -0.02 9.35
N SER A 64 5.22 0.23 10.34
CA SER A 64 5.01 -0.17 11.74
C SER A 64 3.96 0.66 12.50
N THR A 65 3.59 1.82 11.96
CA THR A 65 2.51 2.71 12.42
C THR A 65 1.16 2.38 11.78
N PHE A 66 1.14 1.50 10.78
CA PHE A 66 -0.08 1.12 10.09
C PHE A 66 -1.05 0.43 11.06
N PRO A 67 -2.32 0.86 11.09
CA PRO A 67 -3.31 0.36 12.04
C PRO A 67 -3.58 -1.14 11.83
N CYS A 68 -2.97 -1.96 12.67
CA CYS A 68 -3.03 -3.41 12.60
C CYS A 68 -3.76 -3.94 13.85
N SER A 69 -4.93 -4.57 13.66
CA SER A 69 -5.63 -5.25 14.76
C SER A 69 -5.04 -6.65 14.99
N VAL A 70 -5.29 -7.25 16.15
CA VAL A 70 -4.89 -8.66 16.43
C VAL A 70 -5.40 -9.66 15.38
N ALA A 71 -6.53 -9.39 14.74
CA ALA A 71 -7.07 -10.20 13.64
C ALA A 71 -6.20 -10.19 12.36
N MET A 72 -5.26 -9.24 12.23
CA MET A 72 -4.35 -9.12 11.08
C MET A 72 -3.02 -9.84 11.30
N VAL A 73 -2.81 -10.45 12.48
CA VAL A 73 -1.57 -11.17 12.78
C VAL A 73 -1.33 -12.25 11.73
N GLY A 74 -0.13 -12.25 11.15
CA GLY A 74 0.25 -13.16 10.07
C GLY A 74 -0.26 -12.75 8.68
N ARG A 75 -1.22 -11.82 8.55
CA ARG A 75 -1.73 -11.30 7.27
C ARG A 75 -1.10 -9.96 6.87
N ILE A 76 -0.91 -9.06 7.84
CA ILE A 76 -0.18 -7.81 7.64
C ILE A 76 1.16 -7.92 8.38
N LEU A 77 2.25 -7.86 7.61
CA LEU A 77 3.60 -7.92 8.12
C LEU A 77 4.17 -6.51 8.24
N THR A 78 4.70 -6.18 9.41
CA THR A 78 5.31 -4.87 9.68
C THR A 78 6.74 -5.05 10.20
N PRO A 79 7.64 -4.10 9.92
CA PRO A 79 8.98 -4.15 10.48
C PRO A 79 8.92 -4.16 12.02
N LEU A 80 9.76 -4.99 12.64
CA LEU A 80 10.06 -4.92 14.08
C LEU A 80 10.39 -3.48 14.52
N LYS A 81 9.96 -3.09 15.73
CA LYS A 81 10.34 -1.81 16.34
C LYS A 81 11.70 -1.92 17.03
N ASP A 82 12.28 -0.78 17.35
CA ASP A 82 13.54 -0.72 18.08
C ASP A 82 13.45 -1.47 19.42
N GLY A 83 14.41 -2.36 19.65
CA GLY A 83 14.47 -3.20 20.84
C GLY A 83 13.60 -4.47 20.81
N ASP A 84 12.72 -4.64 19.82
CA ASP A 84 11.90 -5.87 19.73
C ASP A 84 12.75 -7.11 19.45
N LEU A 85 13.84 -6.97 18.70
CA LEU A 85 14.72 -8.11 18.43
C LEU A 85 15.38 -8.66 19.71
N GLU A 86 15.74 -7.79 20.66
CA GLU A 86 16.36 -8.21 21.91
C GLU A 86 15.38 -8.96 22.83
N ARG A 87 14.09 -8.71 22.67
CA ARG A 87 13.00 -9.42 23.38
C ARG A 87 12.72 -10.82 22.80
N ILE A 88 13.18 -11.10 21.58
CA ILE A 88 13.03 -12.41 20.94
C ILE A 88 14.09 -13.38 21.51
N GLN A 89 13.71 -14.66 21.64
CA GLN A 89 14.62 -15.72 22.08
C GLN A 89 15.91 -15.72 21.25
N PRO A 90 17.10 -15.83 21.88
CA PRO A 90 18.39 -15.68 21.20
C PRO A 90 18.53 -16.54 19.93
N GLU A 91 18.04 -17.77 19.98
CA GLU A 91 18.09 -18.75 18.87
C GLU A 91 17.30 -18.30 17.63
N LEU A 92 16.22 -17.51 17.82
CA LEU A 92 15.34 -17.05 16.75
C LEU A 92 15.73 -15.67 16.20
N ARG A 93 16.67 -14.95 16.85
CA ARG A 93 17.02 -13.57 16.47
C ARG A 93 17.58 -13.47 15.05
N SER A 94 18.35 -14.46 14.61
CA SER A 94 18.88 -14.49 13.24
C SER A 94 17.75 -14.55 12.20
N ALA A 95 16.83 -15.49 12.36
CA ALA A 95 15.67 -15.62 11.47
C ALA A 95 14.77 -14.38 11.51
N ALA A 96 14.50 -13.85 12.71
CA ALA A 96 13.71 -12.64 12.89
C ALA A 96 14.36 -11.41 12.22
N ARG A 97 15.70 -11.28 12.28
CA ARG A 97 16.43 -10.22 11.59
C ARG A 97 16.31 -10.35 10.07
N THR A 98 16.46 -11.56 9.52
CA THR A 98 16.28 -11.81 8.09
C THR A 98 14.88 -11.43 7.62
N LEU A 99 13.85 -11.85 8.36
CA LEU A 99 12.46 -11.48 8.05
C LEU A 99 12.22 -9.97 8.15
N HIS A 100 12.74 -9.32 9.20
CA HIS A 100 12.65 -7.86 9.34
C HIS A 100 13.30 -7.11 8.16
N ASN A 101 14.47 -7.56 7.71
CA ASN A 101 15.15 -6.96 6.56
C ASN A 101 14.33 -7.14 5.27
N ALA A 102 13.78 -8.33 5.03
CA ALA A 102 12.91 -8.60 3.89
C ALA A 102 11.64 -7.73 3.91
N ILE A 103 10.95 -7.67 5.06
CA ILE A 103 9.78 -6.80 5.26
C ILE A 103 10.15 -5.34 4.99
N THR A 104 11.29 -4.87 5.51
CA THR A 104 11.74 -3.49 5.31
C THR A 104 12.03 -3.19 3.83
N SER A 105 12.63 -4.14 3.11
CA SER A 105 12.89 -4.02 1.67
C SER A 105 11.60 -3.96 0.86
N VAL A 106 10.64 -4.84 1.11
CA VAL A 106 9.33 -4.83 0.43
C VAL A 106 8.55 -3.55 0.75
N ARG A 107 8.59 -3.08 2.00
CA ARG A 107 7.94 -1.83 2.41
C ARG A 107 8.46 -0.63 1.60
N GLN A 108 9.77 -0.55 1.34
CA GLN A 108 10.36 0.53 0.53
C GLN A 108 9.80 0.57 -0.90
N ALA A 109 9.36 -0.57 -1.46
CA ALA A 109 8.77 -0.61 -2.78
C ALA A 109 7.46 0.19 -2.88
N ALA A 110 6.69 0.30 -1.79
CA ALA A 110 5.50 1.13 -1.75
C ALA A 110 5.83 2.63 -1.97
N GLU A 111 7.00 3.09 -1.54
CA GLU A 111 7.48 4.47 -1.77
C GLU A 111 7.74 4.71 -3.26
N TRP A 112 8.27 3.71 -3.99
CA TRP A 112 8.43 3.79 -5.44
C TRP A 112 7.10 3.83 -6.17
N GLY A 113 6.12 3.03 -5.71
CA GLY A 113 4.75 3.05 -6.21
C GLY A 113 4.13 4.43 -6.07
N MET A 114 4.15 4.99 -4.86
CA MET A 114 3.66 6.34 -4.58
C MET A 114 4.35 7.39 -5.47
N GLY A 115 5.68 7.36 -5.52
CA GLY A 115 6.48 8.29 -6.32
C GLY A 115 6.18 8.18 -7.82
N SER A 116 5.92 6.98 -8.33
CA SER A 116 5.58 6.78 -9.75
C SER A 116 4.27 7.46 -10.13
N VAL A 117 3.26 7.40 -9.24
CA VAL A 117 1.96 8.04 -9.47
C VAL A 117 2.08 9.56 -9.35
N GLN A 118 2.72 10.06 -8.29
CA GLN A 118 2.87 11.51 -8.04
C GLN A 118 3.72 12.23 -9.10
N LYS A 119 4.76 11.56 -9.63
CA LYS A 119 5.61 12.13 -10.69
C LYS A 119 4.88 12.22 -12.02
N VAL A 120 4.14 11.18 -12.40
CA VAL A 120 3.39 11.14 -13.67
C VAL A 120 2.19 12.07 -13.63
N PHE A 121 1.49 12.13 -12.49
CA PHE A 121 0.31 12.95 -12.30
C PHE A 121 0.59 14.08 -11.30
N SER A 122 1.37 15.07 -11.74
CA SER A 122 1.80 16.21 -10.91
C SER A 122 0.64 16.97 -10.25
N ARG A 123 -0.58 16.89 -10.79
CA ARG A 123 -1.78 17.46 -10.19
C ARG A 123 -2.08 16.91 -8.79
N LEU A 124 -1.63 15.70 -8.44
CA LEU A 124 -1.75 15.13 -7.10
C LEU A 124 -0.92 15.87 -6.05
N ASN A 125 0.12 16.60 -6.47
CA ASN A 125 0.94 17.41 -5.57
C ASN A 125 0.31 18.78 -5.31
N LEU A 126 -0.83 19.08 -5.94
CA LEU A 126 -1.58 20.31 -5.76
C LEU A 126 -2.87 20.03 -4.99
N PRO A 127 -3.35 20.99 -4.18
CA PRO A 127 -4.63 20.88 -3.52
C PRO A 127 -5.77 20.54 -4.52
N LEU A 128 -6.58 19.56 -4.15
CA LEU A 128 -7.70 19.08 -4.96
C LEU A 128 -8.98 19.87 -4.63
N PRO A 129 -9.97 19.91 -5.55
CA PRO A 129 -11.25 20.55 -5.27
C PRO A 129 -11.90 20.00 -3.98
N TYR A 130 -12.63 20.86 -3.29
CA TYR A 130 -13.35 20.49 -2.08
C TYR A 130 -14.42 19.42 -2.34
N ASP A 131 -15.16 19.54 -3.46
CA ASP A 131 -16.19 18.61 -3.89
C ASP A 131 -15.71 17.15 -3.80
N GLN A 132 -16.33 16.40 -2.89
CA GLN A 132 -15.91 15.06 -2.50
C GLN A 132 -16.15 14.06 -3.62
N GLU A 133 -17.27 14.16 -4.35
CA GLU A 133 -17.60 13.26 -5.45
C GLU A 133 -16.67 13.50 -6.64
N LEU A 134 -16.47 14.77 -7.00
CA LEU A 134 -15.57 15.15 -8.08
C LEU A 134 -14.12 14.74 -7.76
N ARG A 135 -13.68 14.94 -6.52
CA ARG A 135 -12.34 14.52 -6.07
C ARG A 135 -12.20 13.01 -6.12
N GLY A 136 -13.15 12.26 -5.56
CA GLY A 136 -13.15 10.79 -5.57
C GLY A 136 -13.11 10.23 -6.99
N MET A 137 -13.93 10.78 -7.89
CA MET A 137 -13.95 10.40 -9.31
C MET A 137 -12.61 10.68 -10.01
N ARG A 138 -12.00 11.85 -9.75
CA ARG A 138 -10.68 12.19 -10.31
C ARG A 138 -9.59 11.26 -9.83
N LEU A 139 -9.53 11.00 -8.52
CA LEU A 139 -8.55 10.08 -7.93
C LEU A 139 -8.72 8.67 -8.49
N ASN A 140 -9.96 8.16 -8.52
CA ASN A 140 -10.23 6.82 -9.05
C ASN A 140 -9.79 6.66 -10.51
N LYS A 141 -10.13 7.63 -11.37
CA LYS A 141 -9.70 7.64 -12.78
C LYS A 141 -8.18 7.69 -12.90
N LEU A 142 -7.52 8.50 -12.08
CA LEU A 142 -6.07 8.67 -12.11
C LEU A 142 -5.35 7.38 -11.73
N PHE A 143 -5.75 6.70 -10.64
CA PHE A 143 -5.13 5.42 -10.27
C PHE A 143 -5.39 4.32 -11.31
N ARG A 144 -6.56 4.31 -11.97
CA ARG A 144 -6.81 3.42 -13.11
C ARG A 144 -5.90 3.73 -14.30
N LEU A 145 -5.67 5.01 -14.61
CA LEU A 145 -4.73 5.42 -15.65
C LEU A 145 -3.28 5.07 -15.28
N ALA A 146 -2.90 5.15 -14.01
CA ALA A 146 -1.60 4.71 -13.52
C ALA A 146 -1.39 3.21 -13.80
N ASN A 147 -2.38 2.37 -13.47
CA ASN A 147 -2.34 0.94 -13.79
C ASN A 147 -2.28 0.67 -15.29
N TYR A 148 -3.08 1.40 -16.08
CA TYR A 148 -3.04 1.30 -17.54
C TYR A 148 -1.63 1.60 -18.08
N ARG A 149 -0.99 2.68 -17.59
CA ARG A 149 0.37 3.02 -17.97
C ARG A 149 1.38 1.93 -17.58
N VAL A 150 1.30 1.40 -16.36
CA VAL A 150 2.20 0.32 -15.91
C VAL A 150 2.09 -0.89 -16.84
N ARG A 151 0.86 -1.29 -17.19
CA ARG A 151 0.62 -2.44 -18.08
C ARG A 151 1.00 -2.19 -19.53
N ALA A 152 0.71 -1.00 -20.05
CA ALA A 152 0.92 -0.67 -21.47
C ALA A 152 2.40 -0.38 -21.78
N VAL A 153 3.11 0.28 -20.86
CA VAL A 153 4.50 0.70 -21.05
C VAL A 153 5.49 -0.29 -20.42
N GLY A 154 5.05 -1.07 -19.42
CA GLY A 154 5.91 -2.01 -18.69
C GLY A 154 6.91 -1.35 -17.74
N ILE A 155 6.84 -0.02 -17.55
CA ILE A 155 7.77 0.71 -16.68
C ILE A 155 7.19 0.83 -15.26
N SER A 156 7.73 0.03 -14.35
CA SER A 156 7.51 0.12 -12.91
C SER A 156 8.76 -0.32 -12.16
N GLN A 157 9.27 0.54 -11.26
CA GLN A 157 10.42 0.22 -10.43
C GLN A 157 10.14 -0.94 -9.46
N ILE A 158 8.89 -1.06 -8.99
CA ILE A 158 8.44 -2.21 -8.19
C ILE A 158 8.60 -3.49 -9.02
N CYS A 159 8.06 -3.49 -10.25
CA CYS A 159 8.14 -4.64 -11.14
C CYS A 159 9.61 -5.01 -11.44
N THR A 160 10.45 -4.04 -11.73
CA THR A 160 11.89 -4.28 -11.97
C THR A 160 12.59 -4.89 -10.76
N ALA A 161 12.27 -4.45 -9.54
CA ALA A 161 12.87 -4.97 -8.31
C ALA A 161 12.45 -6.41 -8.01
N PHE A 162 11.24 -6.83 -8.42
CA PHE A 162 10.69 -8.16 -8.13
C PHE A 162 10.52 -9.06 -9.36
N ALA A 163 11.02 -8.66 -10.53
CA ALA A 163 10.83 -9.40 -11.78
C ALA A 163 11.37 -10.85 -11.70
N GLY A 164 12.53 -11.06 -11.05
CA GLY A 164 13.11 -12.39 -10.87
C GLY A 164 12.39 -13.28 -9.85
N GLU A 165 11.53 -12.70 -9.00
CA GLU A 165 10.75 -13.41 -7.98
C GLU A 165 9.33 -13.77 -8.49
N MET A 166 8.88 -13.15 -9.59
CA MET A 166 7.57 -13.40 -10.21
C MET A 166 7.60 -14.47 -11.31
N GLU A 167 8.78 -14.91 -11.75
CA GLU A 167 8.94 -16.08 -12.62
C GLU A 167 8.68 -17.36 -11.82
N THR A 168 7.42 -17.75 -11.68
CA THR A 168 7.08 -19.13 -11.33
C THR A 168 7.28 -20.02 -12.56
N PRO A 169 7.85 -21.23 -12.40
CA PRO A 169 8.18 -22.10 -13.52
C PRO A 169 6.90 -22.41 -14.31
N ALA A 170 6.94 -22.19 -15.62
CA ALA A 170 5.88 -22.49 -16.57
C ALA A 170 5.60 -24.01 -16.75
N THR A 171 5.84 -24.83 -15.72
CA THR A 171 5.65 -26.27 -15.78
C THR A 171 4.79 -26.67 -14.59
N LEU A 172 3.48 -26.72 -14.80
CA LEU A 172 2.49 -27.61 -14.19
C LEU A 172 1.11 -27.21 -14.75
N LEU A 173 0.92 -27.47 -16.04
CA LEU A 173 -0.38 -27.79 -16.64
C LEU A 173 -0.32 -29.26 -17.07
#